data_AF-E3NVY7-F1
#
_entry.id   AF-E3NVY7-F1
#
_cell.length_a   1.000
_cell.length_b   1.000
_cell.length_c   1.000
_cell.angle_alpha   90.00
_cell.angle_beta   90.00
_cell.angle_gamma   90.00
#
_symmetry.space_group_name_H-M   'P 1'
#
loop_
_entity.id
_entity.type
_entity.pdbx_description
1 polymer ?
#
loop_
_entity_poly.entity_id
_entity_poly.type
_entity_poly.pdbx_seq_one_letter_code
_entity_poly.pdbx_strand_id
1 'polypeptide(L)'
;IPPINRNFQNGCVKEAKRVDFRSAQFDYQQDCTGLKHFSSSTATFIGTLLGNLVLGYLSDTIGRRPVYIFSICLGVPAVILSAAINGVMNFYIFRFIVGFAVAGTLTVGWTYASEMITPSRRFRLRTFPNWVSLVLLHICDMPLNNGRINGNKRSS
;
A
#
# COMPACT_ATOMS: atom_id res chain seq x y z
N ILE A 1 28.15 1.34 4.61
CA ILE A 1 27.47 2.00 3.47
C ILE A 1 28.58 2.56 2.59
N PRO A 2 28.83 2.03 1.38
CA PRO A 2 29.89 2.56 0.53
C PRO A 2 29.55 4.00 0.11
N PRO A 3 30.56 4.89 0.00
CA PRO A 3 30.33 6.27 -0.41
C PRO A 3 29.87 6.30 -1.87
N ILE A 4 28.63 6.74 -2.09
CA ILE A 4 28.07 6.92 -3.42
C ILE A 4 28.82 8.07 -4.09
N ASN A 5 29.49 7.78 -5.22
CA ASN A 5 30.13 8.81 -6.04
C ASN A 5 29.05 9.76 -6.57
N ARG A 6 29.07 11.04 -6.17
CA ARG A 6 28.06 12.03 -6.59
C ARG A 6 27.92 12.14 -8.11
N ASN A 7 29.00 11.91 -8.88
CA ASN A 7 28.96 11.94 -10.34
C ASN A 7 28.14 10.78 -10.91
N PHE A 8 28.26 9.58 -10.31
CA PHE A 8 27.45 8.41 -10.68
C PHE A 8 25.97 8.63 -10.34
N GLN A 9 25.67 9.18 -9.15
CA GLN A 9 24.31 9.50 -8.73
C GLN A 9 23.64 10.50 -9.68
N ASN A 10 24.35 11.55 -10.07
CA ASN A 10 23.83 12.56 -11.01
C ASN A 10 23.59 11.99 -12.42
N GLY A 11 24.39 11.01 -12.86
CA GLY A 11 24.16 10.27 -14.11
C GLY A 11 22.89 9.42 -14.06
N CYS A 12 22.74 8.63 -12.99
CA CYS A 12 21.57 7.79 -12.76
C CYS A 12 20.26 8.59 -12.71
N VAL A 13 20.25 9.75 -12.04
CA VAL A 13 19.05 10.61 -11.96
C VAL A 13 18.63 11.16 -13.35
N LYS A 14 19.60 11.45 -14.22
CA LYS A 14 19.33 11.95 -15.58
C LYS A 14 18.76 10.85 -16.48
N GLU A 15 19.31 9.63 -16.39
CA GLU A 15 18.80 8.47 -17.13
C GLU A 15 17.42 8.06 -16.64
N ALA A 16 17.20 8.10 -15.32
CA ALA A 16 15.91 7.83 -14.71
C ALA A 16 14.83 8.76 -15.29
N LYS A 17 15.07 10.08 -15.43
CA LYS A 17 14.06 11.04 -15.93
C LYS A 17 13.53 10.73 -17.34
N ARG A 18 14.22 9.87 -18.12
CA ARG A 18 13.80 9.45 -19.46
C ARG A 18 12.79 8.29 -19.49
N VAL A 19 12.49 7.62 -18.36
CA VAL A 19 11.49 6.55 -18.35
C VAL A 19 10.08 7.10 -18.11
N ASP A 20 9.08 6.62 -18.86
CA ASP A 20 7.70 7.13 -18.83
C ASP A 20 6.89 6.70 -17.57
N PHE A 21 7.41 5.78 -16.75
CA PHE A 21 6.72 5.28 -15.56
C PHE A 21 7.07 6.09 -14.31
N ARG A 22 6.26 7.11 -14.00
CA ARG A 22 6.43 7.92 -12.79
C ARG A 22 5.79 7.25 -11.58
N SER A 23 6.59 6.92 -10.58
CA SER A 23 6.14 6.37 -9.29
C SER A 23 6.75 7.14 -8.12
N ALA A 24 6.16 7.03 -6.92
CA ALA A 24 6.72 7.69 -5.74
C ALA A 24 8.16 7.21 -5.45
N GLN A 25 8.46 5.93 -5.65
CA GLN A 25 9.81 5.38 -5.44
C GLN A 25 10.86 5.99 -6.37
N PHE A 26 10.42 6.32 -7.59
CA PHE A 26 11.23 6.98 -8.59
C PHE A 26 11.53 8.44 -8.23
N ASP A 27 10.52 9.19 -7.76
CA ASP A 27 10.66 10.60 -7.36
C ASP A 27 11.67 10.76 -6.20
N TYR A 28 11.74 9.77 -5.30
CA TYR A 28 12.72 9.70 -4.20
C TYR A 28 14.07 9.05 -4.58
N GLN A 29 14.36 8.85 -5.87
CA GLN A 29 15.68 8.43 -6.40
C GLN A 29 16.28 7.19 -5.71
N GLN A 30 15.43 6.23 -5.31
CA GLN A 30 15.83 5.06 -4.53
C GLN A 30 16.93 4.24 -5.26
N ASP A 31 16.77 4.05 -6.57
CA ASP A 31 17.66 3.24 -7.42
C ASP A 31 19.06 3.84 -7.60
N CYS A 32 19.19 5.16 -7.39
CA CYS A 32 20.45 5.88 -7.52
C CYS A 32 21.25 5.92 -6.22
N THR A 33 20.74 5.30 -5.16
CA THR A 33 21.43 5.17 -3.87
C THR A 33 21.92 3.73 -3.64
N GLY A 34 22.84 3.54 -2.69
CA GLY A 34 23.34 2.21 -2.29
C GLY A 34 22.28 1.26 -1.71
N LEU A 35 21.03 1.71 -1.62
CA LEU A 35 19.86 0.94 -1.16
C LEU A 35 19.09 0.29 -2.32
N LYS A 36 19.68 0.16 -3.52
CA LYS A 36 19.05 -0.46 -4.70
C LYS A 36 18.39 -1.83 -4.43
N HIS A 37 18.99 -2.65 -3.55
CA HIS A 37 18.45 -3.97 -3.21
C HIS A 37 17.32 -3.92 -2.16
N PHE A 38 17.14 -2.80 -1.47
CA PHE A 38 16.16 -2.66 -0.40
C PHE A 38 14.98 -1.81 -0.90
N SER A 39 13.90 -2.47 -1.31
CA SER A 39 12.71 -1.75 -1.81
C SER A 39 11.99 -0.99 -0.70
N SER A 40 11.37 0.17 -0.98
CA SER A 40 10.52 0.85 0.02
C SER A 40 9.43 -0.04 0.62
N SER A 41 8.98 -1.05 -0.11
CA SER A 41 7.97 -2.01 0.34
C SER A 41 8.49 -2.91 1.46
N THR A 42 9.78 -3.25 1.52
CA THR A 42 10.33 -4.08 2.60
C THR A 42 10.28 -3.31 3.92
N ALA A 43 10.59 -2.02 3.93
CA ALA A 43 10.43 -1.17 5.11
C ALA A 43 8.98 -1.12 5.59
N THR A 44 8.03 -0.98 4.66
CA THR A 44 6.60 -1.05 4.98
C THR A 44 6.22 -2.39 5.60
N PHE A 45 6.66 -3.52 5.03
CA PHE A 45 6.33 -4.84 5.56
C PHE A 45 6.93 -5.10 6.95
N ILE A 46 8.16 -4.66 7.19
CA ILE A 46 8.78 -4.77 8.52
C ILE A 46 8.00 -3.91 9.52
N GLY A 47 7.59 -2.70 9.13
CA GLY A 47 6.72 -1.83 9.93
C GLY A 47 5.38 -2.48 10.23
N THR A 48 4.75 -3.11 9.23
CA THR A 48 3.50 -3.84 9.38
C THR A 48 3.63 -5.05 10.31
N LEU A 49 4.72 -5.82 10.19
CA LEU A 49 4.99 -6.98 11.05
C LEU A 49 5.08 -6.56 12.51
N LEU A 50 5.91 -5.55 12.81
CA LEU A 50 6.08 -5.04 14.16
C LEU A 50 4.80 -4.36 14.67
N GLY A 51 4.09 -3.63 13.80
CA GLY A 51 2.80 -3.02 14.10
C GLY A 51 1.74 -4.02 14.50
N ASN A 52 1.62 -5.13 13.78
CA ASN A 52 0.65 -6.18 14.11
C ASN A 52 0.93 -6.80 15.49
N LEU A 53 2.20 -7.05 15.82
CA LEU A 53 2.57 -7.62 17.11
C LEU A 53 2.29 -6.65 18.26
N VAL A 54 2.72 -5.40 18.13
CA VAL A 54 2.59 -4.39 19.20
C VAL A 54 1.15 -3.91 19.34
N LEU A 55 0.52 -3.47 18.24
CA LEU A 55 -0.84 -2.93 18.27
C LEU A 55 -1.89 -4.02 18.50
N GLY A 56 -1.63 -5.25 18.08
CA GLY A 56 -2.46 -6.41 18.43
C GLY A 56 -2.50 -6.62 19.95
N TYR A 57 -1.33 -6.72 20.57
CA TYR A 57 -1.23 -6.85 22.02
C TYR A 57 -1.82 -5.63 22.77
N LEU A 58 -1.56 -4.42 22.27
CA LEU A 58 -2.05 -3.18 22.88
C LEU A 58 -3.58 -3.06 22.79
N SER A 59 -4.16 -3.52 21.68
CA SER A 59 -5.62 -3.53 21.45
C SER A 59 -6.35 -4.40 22.47
N ASP A 60 -5.74 -5.53 22.84
CA ASP A 60 -6.34 -6.45 23.80
C ASP A 60 -6.19 -5.97 25.25
N THR A 61 -5.20 -5.13 25.56
CA THR A 61 -4.91 -4.65 26.93
C THR A 61 -5.54 -3.28 27.25
N ILE A 62 -5.44 -2.30 26.35
CA ILE A 62 -5.93 -0.92 26.56
C ILE A 62 -7.36 -0.74 26.03
N GLY A 63 -7.81 -1.65 25.16
CA GLY A 63 -9.11 -1.61 24.49
C GLY A 63 -9.01 -1.10 23.05
N ARG A 64 -9.94 -1.56 22.21
CA ARG A 64 -9.87 -1.41 20.73
C ARG A 64 -10.02 0.03 20.23
N ARG A 65 -10.90 0.82 20.85
CA ARG A 65 -11.21 2.20 20.40
C ARG A 65 -10.02 3.18 20.48
N PRO A 66 -9.28 3.31 21.60
CA PRO A 66 -8.14 4.23 21.67
C PRO A 66 -6.98 3.80 20.75
N VAL A 67 -6.72 2.50 20.61
CA VAL A 67 -5.66 1.99 19.74
C VAL A 67 -5.95 2.28 18.26
N TYR A 68 -7.21 2.19 17.85
CA TYR A 68 -7.63 2.57 16.50
C TYR A 68 -7.40 4.07 16.21
N ILE A 69 -7.80 4.94 17.14
CA ILE A 69 -7.60 6.40 17.00
C ILE A 69 -6.10 6.73 16.97
N PHE A 70 -5.30 6.12 17.84
CA PHE A 70 -3.85 6.29 17.85
C PHE A 70 -3.22 5.91 16.50
N SER A 71 -3.64 4.78 15.93
CA SER A 71 -3.15 4.29 14.63
C SER A 71 -3.44 5.29 13.51
N ILE A 72 -4.64 5.87 13.47
CA ILE A 72 -5.02 6.90 12.48
C ILE A 72 -4.24 8.19 12.71
N CYS A 73 -4.16 8.66 13.94
CA CYS A 73 -3.42 9.87 14.31
C CYS A 73 -1.93 9.76 13.99
N LEU A 74 -1.36 8.56 13.97
CA LEU A 74 0.03 8.32 13.60
C LEU A 74 0.19 8.16 12.07
N GLY A 75 -0.75 7.48 11.40
CA GLY A 75 -0.71 7.23 9.97
C GLY A 75 -0.95 8.45 9.08
N VAL A 76 -1.99 9.24 9.37
CA VAL A 76 -2.37 10.42 8.56
C VAL A 76 -1.23 11.44 8.44
N PRO A 77 -0.62 11.94 9.54
CA PRO A 77 0.48 12.88 9.43
C PRO A 77 1.71 12.23 8.80
N ALA A 78 1.99 10.94 9.04
CA ALA A 78 3.13 10.27 8.43
C ALA A 78 3.03 10.23 6.89
N VAL A 79 1.83 10.03 6.33
CA VAL A 79 1.62 10.10 4.87
C VAL A 79 1.83 11.52 4.34
N ILE A 80 1.30 12.53 5.04
CA ILE A 80 1.43 13.94 4.63
C ILE A 80 2.89 14.38 4.69
N LEU A 81 3.59 14.07 5.78
CA LEU A 81 5.02 14.37 5.94
C LEU A 81 5.86 13.61 4.91
N SER A 82 5.50 12.36 4.60
CA SER A 82 6.16 11.58 3.55
C SER A 82 6.01 12.20 2.16
N ALA A 83 4.99 13.03 1.91
CA ALA A 83 4.82 13.74 0.64
C ALA A 83 5.56 15.08 0.62
N ALA A 84 5.80 15.69 1.78
CA ALA A 84 6.45 17.00 1.90
C ALA A 84 7.99 16.93 1.93
N ILE A 85 8.57 15.80 2.35
CA ILE A 85 10.00 15.68 2.62
C ILE A 85 10.75 14.99 1.46
N ASN A 86 11.58 15.75 0.76
CA ASN A 86 12.41 15.28 -0.36
C ASN A 86 13.73 14.64 0.11
N GLY A 87 13.64 13.52 0.85
CA GLY A 87 14.82 12.80 1.34
C GLY A 87 14.63 11.29 1.37
N VAL A 88 15.54 10.55 0.73
CA VAL A 88 15.46 9.09 0.57
C VAL A 88 15.34 8.39 1.92
N MET A 89 16.20 8.74 2.90
CA MET A 89 16.19 8.12 4.23
C MET A 89 14.90 8.43 5.00
N ASN A 90 14.44 9.67 4.96
CA ASN A 90 13.22 10.08 5.65
C ASN A 90 11.99 9.38 5.05
N PHE A 91 11.95 9.22 3.72
CA PHE A 91 10.92 8.46 3.03
C PHE A 91 10.83 7.00 3.53
N TYR A 92 11.96 6.33 3.75
CA TYR A 92 11.96 4.98 4.34
C TYR A 92 11.40 4.95 5.77
N ILE A 93 11.77 5.93 6.61
CA ILE A 93 11.26 6.03 7.99
C ILE A 93 9.75 6.24 7.98
N PHE A 94 9.24 7.17 7.16
CA PHE A 94 7.80 7.38 7.06
C PHE A 94 7.08 6.16 6.50
N ARG A 95 7.68 5.41 5.55
CA ARG A 95 7.09 4.16 5.06
C ARG A 95 6.97 3.08 6.13
N PHE A 96 7.96 2.98 7.01
CA PHE A 96 7.89 2.11 8.17
C PHE A 96 6.75 2.52 9.11
N ILE A 97 6.64 3.82 9.43
CA ILE A 97 5.59 4.38 10.29
C ILE A 97 4.20 4.18 9.67
N VAL A 98 4.06 4.39 8.36
CA VAL A 98 2.82 4.14 7.62
C VAL A 98 2.46 2.65 7.65
N GLY A 99 3.44 1.75 7.44
CA GLY A 99 3.22 0.30 7.58
C GLY A 99 2.72 -0.08 8.98
N PHE A 100 3.33 0.49 10.02
CA PHE A 100 2.91 0.31 11.40
C PHE A 100 1.48 0.80 11.66
N ALA A 101 1.11 1.98 11.16
CA ALA A 101 -0.24 2.53 11.29
C ALA A 101 -1.30 1.71 10.52
N VAL A 102 -0.96 1.24 9.31
CA VAL A 102 -1.83 0.39 8.49
C VAL A 102 -2.12 -0.94 9.19
N ALA A 103 -1.12 -1.54 9.83
CA ALA A 103 -1.26 -2.75 10.62
C ALA A 103 -2.36 -2.61 11.69
N GLY A 104 -2.29 -1.56 12.51
CA GLY A 104 -3.28 -1.29 13.55
C GLY A 104 -4.66 -0.97 13.01
N THR A 105 -4.73 -0.17 11.93
CA THR A 105 -6.01 0.23 11.34
C THR A 105 -6.75 -0.98 10.76
N LEU A 106 -6.05 -1.88 10.07
CA LEU A 106 -6.65 -3.08 9.47
C LEU A 106 -7.01 -4.11 10.52
N THR A 107 -6.13 -4.41 11.48
CA THR A 107 -6.38 -5.43 12.50
C THR A 107 -7.46 -4.99 13.49
N VAL A 108 -7.28 -3.83 14.12
CA VAL A 108 -8.17 -3.31 15.17
C VAL A 108 -9.47 -2.76 14.57
N GLY A 109 -9.40 -2.11 13.42
CA GLY A 109 -10.59 -1.58 12.74
C GLY A 109 -11.55 -2.70 12.30
N TRP A 110 -11.01 -3.81 11.78
CA TRP A 110 -11.84 -4.94 11.37
C TRP A 110 -12.50 -5.65 12.55
N THR A 111 -11.75 -5.83 13.65
CA THR A 111 -12.29 -6.41 14.88
C THR A 111 -13.34 -5.50 15.52
N TYR A 112 -13.07 -4.20 15.64
CA TYR A 112 -14.02 -3.21 16.16
C TYR A 112 -15.31 -3.16 15.33
N ALA A 113 -15.20 -3.14 14.01
CA ALA A 113 -16.36 -3.19 13.11
C ALA A 113 -17.18 -4.48 13.31
N SER A 114 -16.51 -5.61 13.56
CA SER A 114 -17.19 -6.89 13.80
C SER A 114 -17.93 -6.94 15.15
N GLU A 115 -17.51 -6.15 16.14
CA GLU A 115 -18.17 -6.04 17.44
C GLU A 115 -19.37 -5.09 17.42
N MET A 116 -19.32 -4.04 16.60
CA MET A 116 -20.43 -3.09 16.43
C MET A 116 -21.62 -3.69 15.65
N ILE A 117 -21.43 -4.83 14.97
CA ILE A 117 -22.45 -5.44 14.12
C ILE A 117 -23.19 -6.57 14.86
N THR A 118 -24.51 -6.42 14.97
CA THR A 118 -25.44 -7.43 15.48
C THR A 118 -25.28 -8.78 14.74
N PRO A 119 -25.34 -9.94 15.41
CA PRO A 119 -25.00 -11.27 14.86
C PRO A 119 -25.67 -11.61 13.52
N SER A 120 -26.87 -11.11 13.27
CA SER A 120 -27.64 -11.32 12.03
C SER A 120 -27.09 -10.61 10.79
N ARG A 121 -26.16 -9.65 10.93
CA ARG A 121 -25.50 -8.96 9.78
C ARG A 121 -23.99 -9.21 9.67
N ARG A 122 -23.39 -9.95 10.62
CA ARG A 122 -21.95 -10.25 10.63
C ARG A 122 -21.48 -11.02 9.39
N PHE A 123 -22.34 -11.92 8.87
CA PHE A 123 -22.08 -12.63 7.62
C PHE A 123 -21.97 -11.68 6.42
N ARG A 124 -22.79 -10.61 6.39
CA ARG A 124 -22.81 -9.62 5.30
C ARG A 124 -21.54 -8.76 5.28
N LEU A 125 -21.04 -8.35 6.44
CA LEU A 125 -19.76 -7.63 6.54
C LEU A 125 -18.58 -8.47 6.03
N ARG A 126 -18.56 -9.78 6.32
CA ARG A 126 -17.50 -10.69 5.88
C ARG A 126 -17.61 -11.04 4.40
N THR A 127 -18.83 -11.01 3.85
CA THR A 127 -19.04 -11.22 2.41
C THR A 127 -18.70 -9.98 1.60
N PHE A 128 -18.91 -8.75 2.05
CA PHE A 128 -18.65 -7.54 1.23
C PHE A 128 -17.24 -7.47 0.61
N PRO A 129 -16.12 -7.58 1.37
CA PRO A 129 -14.78 -7.58 0.79
C PRO A 129 -14.54 -8.79 -0.11
N ASN A 130 -15.06 -9.95 0.30
CA ASN A 130 -14.91 -11.20 -0.44
C ASN A 130 -15.70 -11.20 -1.76
N TRP A 131 -16.85 -10.52 -1.81
CA TRP A 131 -17.70 -10.36 -2.98
C TRP A 131 -17.02 -9.52 -4.04
N VAL A 132 -16.30 -8.46 -3.64
CA VAL A 132 -15.49 -7.65 -4.56
C VAL A 132 -14.40 -8.51 -5.20
N SER A 133 -13.72 -9.35 -4.43
CA SER A 133 -12.74 -10.30 -4.97
C SER A 133 -13.38 -11.33 -5.92
N LEU A 134 -14.60 -11.79 -5.63
CA LEU A 134 -15.33 -12.76 -6.44
C LEU A 134 -15.84 -12.16 -7.76
N VAL A 135 -16.30 -10.90 -7.75
CA VAL A 135 -16.68 -10.15 -8.95
C VAL A 135 -15.46 -9.86 -9.82
N LEU A 136 -14.31 -9.54 -9.22
CA LEU A 136 -13.05 -9.35 -9.95
C LEU A 136 -12.61 -10.63 -10.67
N LEU A 137 -12.73 -11.79 -10.03
CA LEU A 137 -12.44 -13.08 -10.69
C LEU A 137 -13.44 -13.34 -11.83
N HIS A 138 -14.73 -13.06 -11.64
CA HIS A 138 -15.71 -13.16 -12.71
C HIS A 138 -15.46 -12.22 -13.90
N ILE A 139 -14.94 -11.00 -13.64
CA ILE A 139 -14.56 -10.06 -14.69
C ILE A 139 -13.28 -10.51 -15.40
N CYS A 140 -12.33 -11.09 -14.67
CA CYS A 140 -11.07 -11.57 -15.23
C CYS A 140 -11.23 -12.89 -16.01
N ASP A 141 -12.21 -13.72 -15.64
CA ASP A 141 -12.60 -14.96 -16.35
C ASP A 141 -13.56 -14.71 -17.51
N MET A 142 -14.01 -13.47 -17.79
CA MET A 142 -14.75 -13.22 -19.04
C MET A 142 -13.79 -13.44 -20.22
N PRO A 143 -13.96 -14.51 -21.02
CA PRO A 143 -13.13 -14.69 -22.20
C PRO A 143 -13.44 -13.56 -23.18
N LEU A 144 -12.41 -12.98 -23.78
CA LEU A 144 -12.50 -12.06 -24.91
C LEU A 144 -13.16 -12.76 -26.11
N ASN A 145 -14.48 -12.96 -26.09
CA ASN A 145 -15.25 -13.33 -27.27
C ASN A 145 -15.78 -12.07 -27.96
N ASN A 146 -14.85 -11.22 -28.41
CA ASN A 146 -15.16 -10.05 -29.24
C ASN A 146 -14.37 -10.12 -30.55
N GLY A 147 -14.77 -11.04 -31.44
CA GLY A 147 -14.08 -11.28 -32.71
C GLY A 147 -14.96 -11.84 -33.84
N ARG A 148 -16.28 -11.66 -33.82
CA ARG A 148 -17.14 -12.15 -34.92
C ARG A 148 -18.33 -11.26 -35.26
N ILE A 149 -18.05 -9.99 -35.52
CA ILE A 149 -18.98 -9.07 -36.19
C ILE A 149 -18.18 -8.20 -37.16
N ASN A 150 -17.91 -8.73 -38.36
CA ASN A 150 -17.83 -7.96 -39.61
C ASN A 150 -17.48 -8.88 -40.77
N GLY A 151 -18.46 -9.16 -41.63
CA GLY A 151 -18.20 -9.92 -42.84
C GLY A 151 -19.44 -10.32 -43.64
N ASN A 152 -20.51 -9.52 -43.69
CA ASN A 152 -21.45 -9.62 -44.81
C ASN A 152 -22.39 -8.41 -44.91
N LYS A 153 -22.00 -7.34 -45.61
CA LYS A 153 -22.90 -6.43 -46.36
C LYS A 153 -22.07 -5.59 -47.35
N ARG A 154 -21.89 -6.08 -48.58
CA ARG A 154 -21.77 -5.25 -49.79
C ARG A 154 -22.42 -5.99 -50.97
N SER A 155 -23.68 -5.65 -51.20
CA SER A 155 -24.43 -5.86 -52.44
C SER A 155 -24.87 -4.47 -52.88
N SER A 156 -24.21 -3.94 -53.90
CA SER A 156 -24.66 -2.93 -54.87
C SER A 156 -23.54 -2.76 -55.89
#